data_AF-A0AAI8X995-F1
#
_entry.id   AF-A0AAI8X995-F1
#
_cell.length_a   1.000
_cell.length_b   1.000
_cell.length_c   1.000
_cell.angle_alpha   90.00
_cell.angle_beta   90.00
_cell.angle_gamma   90.00
#
_symmetry.space_group_name_H-M   'P 1'
#
loop_
_entity.id
_entity.type
_entity.pdbx_description
1 polymer ?
#
loop_
_entity_poly.entity_id
_entity_poly.type
_entity_poly.pdbx_seq_one_letter_code
_entity_poly.pdbx_strand_id
1 'polypeptide(L)'
;MYSSDVGDAIAFLLGLPDSDFDALTAPDTAPLINVGVGEDVTIREVAELVKAAVCWEGNLVFDTTKPDGTPRKLLDVTRLRNLGWKAKTSLGAGLQATYEDFLRLHAA
;
A
#
# COMPACT_ATOMS: atom_id res chain seq x y z
N MET A 1 -0.34 -1.10 -0.58
CA MET A 1 -0.19 0.29 -1.05
C MET A 1 0.61 0.26 -2.34
N TYR A 2 0.26 1.11 -3.31
CA TYR A 2 0.98 1.19 -4.59
C TYR A 2 2.33 1.91 -4.43
N SER A 3 3.35 1.51 -5.18
CA SER A 3 4.72 2.02 -5.00
C SER A 3 4.85 3.51 -5.34
N SER A 4 4.10 4.02 -6.32
CA SER A 4 4.11 5.45 -6.63
C SER A 4 3.56 6.30 -5.49
N ASP A 5 2.56 5.81 -4.72
CA ASP A 5 2.08 6.51 -3.52
C ASP A 5 3.16 6.53 -2.42
N VAL A 6 4.00 5.50 -2.31
CA VAL A 6 5.16 5.53 -1.38
C VAL A 6 6.09 6.69 -1.75
N GLY A 7 6.41 6.82 -3.04
CA GLY A 7 7.25 7.91 -3.53
C GLY A 7 6.65 9.29 -3.28
N ASP A 8 5.34 9.46 -3.55
CA ASP A 8 4.59 10.68 -3.27
C ASP A 8 4.59 11.02 -1.77
N ALA A 9 4.42 10.04 -0.89
CA ALA A 9 4.49 10.23 0.56
C ALA A 9 5.88 10.71 1.02
N ILE A 10 6.95 10.11 0.48
CA ILE A 10 8.32 10.53 0.82
C ILE A 10 8.56 11.96 0.36
N ALA A 11 8.19 12.29 -0.88
CA ALA A 11 8.33 13.65 -1.41
C ALA A 11 7.51 14.67 -0.59
N PHE A 12 6.29 14.30 -0.19
CA PHE A 12 5.44 15.10 0.69
C PHE A 12 6.12 15.37 2.05
N LEU A 13 6.65 14.34 2.70
CA LEU A 13 7.30 14.46 4.00
C LEU A 13 8.57 15.31 3.93
N LEU A 14 9.37 15.15 2.88
CA LEU A 14 10.58 15.96 2.66
C LEU A 14 10.26 17.42 2.29
N GLY A 15 9.04 17.70 1.83
CA GLY A 15 8.57 19.05 1.50
C GLY A 15 7.81 19.74 2.63
N LEU A 16 7.72 19.14 3.82
CA LEU A 16 7.08 19.77 4.97
C LEU A 16 7.85 21.02 5.43
N PRO A 17 7.17 22.02 6.03
CA PRO A 17 7.86 23.08 6.76
C PRO A 17 8.78 22.50 7.84
N ASP A 18 9.94 23.13 8.07
CA ASP A 18 10.92 22.67 9.08
C ASP A 18 10.26 22.45 10.45
N SER A 19 9.33 23.31 10.86
CA SER A 19 8.60 23.16 12.13
C SER A 19 7.81 21.86 12.23
N ASP A 20 7.20 21.41 11.15
CA ASP A 20 6.41 20.18 11.11
C ASP A 20 7.33 18.96 11.01
N PHE A 21 8.43 19.06 10.25
CA PHE A 21 9.41 17.99 10.11
C PHE A 21 10.20 17.76 11.41
N ASP A 22 10.63 18.83 12.08
CA ASP A 22 11.31 18.78 13.37
C ASP A 22 10.42 18.14 14.44
N ALA A 23 9.12 18.45 14.44
CA ALA A 23 8.17 17.81 15.34
C ALA A 23 8.07 16.28 15.13
N LEU A 24 8.30 15.79 13.91
CA LEU A 24 8.33 14.35 13.62
C LEU A 24 9.61 13.66 14.11
N THR A 25 10.69 14.41 14.31
CA THR A 25 12.03 13.92 14.67
C THR A 25 12.51 14.39 16.04
N ALA A 26 11.63 15.00 16.82
CA ALA A 26 11.93 15.52 18.16
C ALA A 26 12.49 14.41 19.09
N PRO A 27 13.42 14.72 20.01
CA PRO A 27 14.09 13.70 20.84
C PRO A 27 13.16 12.83 21.69
N ASP A 28 11.99 13.34 22.05
CA ASP A 28 10.93 12.66 22.81
C ASP A 28 9.94 11.89 21.92
N THR A 29 10.08 12.01 20.60
CA THR A 29 9.23 11.38 19.59
C THR A 29 10.04 10.38 18.79
N ALA A 30 9.54 9.14 18.67
CA ALA A 30 10.18 8.19 17.77
C ALA A 30 10.12 8.73 16.33
N PRO A 31 11.26 8.87 15.61
CA PRO A 31 11.34 9.42 14.26
C PRO A 31 10.86 8.40 13.21
N LEU A 32 9.71 7.78 13.48
CA LEU A 32 9.08 6.75 12.67
C LEU A 32 7.71 7.24 12.25
N ILE A 33 7.50 7.29 10.93
CA ILE A 33 6.20 7.60 10.36
C ILE A 33 5.73 6.43 9.49
N ASN A 34 4.53 5.94 9.79
CA ASN A 34 3.92 4.87 9.01
C ASN A 34 3.38 5.43 7.70
N VAL A 35 3.85 4.88 6.59
CA VAL A 35 3.31 5.15 5.25
C VAL A 35 2.48 3.95 4.83
N GLY A 36 1.19 4.17 4.60
CA GLY A 36 0.24 3.11 4.29
C GLY A 36 -1.14 3.65 3.92
N VAL A 37 -2.07 2.74 3.62
CA VAL A 37 -3.46 3.09 3.28
C VAL A 37 -4.37 3.19 4.51
N GLY A 38 -4.02 2.54 5.62
CA GLY A 38 -4.81 2.53 6.86
C GLY A 38 -6.10 1.71 6.79
N GLU A 39 -6.20 0.83 5.79
CA GLU A 39 -7.27 -0.12 5.57
C GLU A 39 -6.65 -1.49 5.26
N ASP A 40 -7.36 -2.57 5.57
CA ASP A 40 -6.89 -3.95 5.36
C ASP A 40 -7.87 -4.69 4.45
N VAL A 41 -7.39 -5.69 3.74
CA VAL A 41 -8.17 -6.58 2.88
C VAL A 41 -7.75 -8.01 3.13
N THR A 42 -8.68 -8.94 3.01
CA THR A 42 -8.40 -10.36 3.13
C THR A 42 -7.52 -10.85 1.97
N ILE A 43 -6.79 -11.94 2.20
CA ILE A 43 -6.00 -12.60 1.14
C ILE A 43 -6.90 -13.04 -0.03
N ARG A 44 -8.15 -13.42 0.26
CA ARG A 44 -9.14 -13.78 -0.77
C ARG A 44 -9.46 -12.60 -1.67
N GLU A 45 -9.79 -11.43 -1.10
CA GLU A 45 -10.10 -10.23 -1.87
C GLU A 45 -8.90 -9.81 -2.74
N VAL A 46 -7.68 -9.88 -2.21
CA VAL A 46 -6.46 -9.61 -3.01
C VAL A 46 -6.35 -10.58 -4.19
N ALA A 47 -6.53 -11.88 -3.96
CA ALA A 47 -6.46 -12.89 -5.02
C ALA A 47 -7.54 -12.69 -6.10
N GLU A 48 -8.76 -12.31 -5.70
CA GLU A 48 -9.86 -11.99 -6.62
C GLU A 48 -9.55 -10.74 -7.45
N LEU A 49 -8.99 -9.69 -6.84
CA LEU A 49 -8.55 -8.50 -7.56
C LEU A 49 -7.41 -8.80 -8.55
N VAL A 50 -6.45 -9.65 -8.17
CA VAL A 50 -5.39 -10.10 -9.08
C VAL A 50 -5.99 -10.87 -10.25
N LYS A 51 -6.87 -11.85 -9.99
CA LYS A 51 -7.60 -12.61 -11.02
C LYS A 51 -8.29 -11.67 -12.01
N ALA A 52 -8.99 -10.65 -11.51
CA ALA A 52 -9.66 -9.66 -12.35
C ALA A 52 -8.67 -8.83 -13.17
N ALA A 53 -7.58 -8.35 -12.56
CA ALA A 53 -6.57 -7.54 -13.24
C ALA A 53 -5.89 -8.26 -14.41
N VAL A 54 -5.72 -9.59 -14.31
CA VAL A 54 -5.12 -10.41 -15.38
C VAL A 54 -6.14 -11.03 -16.34
N CYS A 55 -7.42 -10.66 -16.23
CA CYS A 55 -8.51 -11.21 -17.04
C CYS A 55 -8.59 -12.75 -17.02
N TRP A 56 -8.29 -13.39 -15.88
CA TRP A 56 -8.32 -14.84 -15.77
C TRP A 56 -9.71 -15.34 -15.40
N GLU A 57 -10.24 -16.31 -16.16
CA GLU A 57 -11.61 -16.82 -15.96
C GLU A 57 -11.71 -18.08 -15.08
N GLY A 58 -10.57 -18.71 -14.74
CA GLY A 58 -10.56 -19.94 -13.95
C GLY A 58 -10.93 -19.76 -12.47
N ASN A 59 -10.94 -20.87 -11.70
CA ASN A 59 -11.36 -20.87 -10.29
C ASN A 59 -10.19 -20.75 -9.33
N LEU A 60 -10.27 -19.84 -8.36
CA LEU A 60 -9.31 -19.76 -7.27
C LEU A 60 -9.51 -20.91 -6.28
N VAL A 61 -8.44 -21.59 -5.91
CA VAL A 61 -8.43 -22.66 -4.90
C VAL A 61 -7.52 -22.23 -3.76
N PHE A 62 -8.03 -22.30 -2.53
CA PHE A 62 -7.29 -21.96 -1.30
C PHE A 62 -7.04 -23.24 -0.51
N ASP A 63 -5.77 -23.61 -0.35
CA ASP A 63 -5.35 -24.80 0.38
C ASP A 63 -5.34 -24.54 1.90
N THR A 64 -6.38 -25.00 2.59
CA THR A 64 -6.55 -24.85 4.04
C THR A 64 -5.69 -25.81 4.87
N THR A 65 -4.93 -26.71 4.24
CA THR A 65 -3.94 -27.53 4.94
C THR A 65 -2.68 -26.74 5.30
N LYS A 66 -2.49 -25.55 4.69
CA LYS A 66 -1.40 -24.64 5.01
C LYS A 66 -1.81 -23.68 6.12
N PRO A 67 -0.91 -23.37 7.06
CA PRO A 67 -1.24 -22.43 8.13
C PRO A 67 -1.34 -21.00 7.58
N ASP A 68 -2.31 -20.26 8.09
CA ASP A 68 -2.40 -18.82 7.88
C ASP A 68 -1.33 -18.09 8.72
N GLY A 69 -0.95 -16.90 8.25
CA GLY A 69 -0.09 -15.98 9.00
C GLY A 69 -0.84 -15.23 10.11
N THR A 70 -0.30 -14.08 10.50
CA THR A 70 -0.99 -13.20 11.46
C THR A 70 -2.35 -12.73 10.89
N PRO A 71 -3.46 -12.83 11.66
CA PRO A 71 -4.80 -12.52 11.15
C PRO A 71 -5.01 -11.09 10.63
N ARG A 72 -4.18 -10.13 11.07
CA ARG A 72 -4.25 -8.74 10.65
C ARG A 72 -2.87 -8.12 10.66
N LYS A 73 -2.52 -7.39 9.59
CA LYS A 73 -1.27 -6.64 9.50
C LYS A 73 -1.54 -5.25 8.95
N LEU A 74 -2.05 -4.39 9.83
CA LEU A 74 -2.44 -3.03 9.51
C LEU A 74 -1.53 -2.01 10.20
N LEU A 75 -1.05 -1.04 9.42
CA LEU A 75 -0.34 0.13 9.96
C LEU A 75 -1.34 1.19 10.40
N ASP A 76 -1.14 1.75 11.59
CA ASP A 76 -1.80 2.99 11.99
C ASP A 76 -1.14 4.17 11.27
N VAL A 77 -1.89 4.83 10.40
CA VAL A 77 -1.45 5.97 9.57
C VAL A 77 -2.02 7.30 10.05
N THR A 78 -2.56 7.37 11.27
CA THR A 78 -3.20 8.57 11.81
C THR A 78 -2.28 9.78 11.76
N ARG A 79 -1.00 9.63 12.13
CA ARG A 79 -0.01 10.72 12.05
C ARG A 79 0.13 11.28 10.64
N LEU A 80 0.30 10.41 9.64
CA LEU A 80 0.48 10.82 8.25
C LEU A 80 -0.80 11.46 7.67
N ARG A 81 -1.98 10.94 8.03
CA ARG A 81 -3.27 11.54 7.65
C ARG A 81 -3.47 12.92 8.27
N ASN A 82 -3.06 13.12 9.52
CA ASN A 82 -3.16 14.41 10.20
C ASN A 82 -2.24 15.48 9.60
N LEU A 83 -1.12 15.07 8.99
CA LEU A 83 -0.28 15.97 8.20
C LEU A 83 -0.93 16.35 6.86
N GLY A 84 -2.04 15.72 6.47
CA GLY A 84 -2.77 16.02 5.24
C GLY A 84 -2.44 15.10 4.06
N TRP A 85 -1.64 14.05 4.28
CA TRP A 85 -1.33 13.09 3.22
C TRP A 85 -2.25 11.86 3.27
N LYS A 86 -2.70 11.42 2.09
CA LYS A 86 -3.45 10.18 1.90
C LYS A 86 -3.06 9.55 0.57
N ALA A 87 -2.88 8.23 0.57
CA ALA A 87 -2.68 7.46 -0.66
C ALA A 87 -3.84 7.69 -1.64
N LYS A 88 -3.50 7.88 -2.92
CA LYS A 88 -4.48 8.22 -3.97
C LYS A 88 -4.90 6.98 -4.76
N THR A 89 -4.05 5.95 -4.80
CA THR A 89 -4.27 4.76 -5.63
C THR A 89 -5.00 3.68 -4.85
N SER A 90 -6.15 3.26 -5.36
CA SER A 90 -6.86 2.09 -4.83
C SER A 90 -6.08 0.80 -5.15
N LEU A 91 -6.29 -0.26 -4.38
CA LEU A 91 -5.62 -1.54 -4.62
C LEU A 91 -5.90 -2.08 -6.03
N GLY A 92 -7.15 -2.02 -6.48
CA GLY A 92 -7.54 -2.46 -7.83
C GLY A 92 -6.86 -1.67 -8.94
N ALA A 93 -6.84 -0.32 -8.84
CA ALA A 93 -6.17 0.52 -9.82
C ALA A 93 -4.65 0.28 -9.85
N GLY A 94 -4.02 0.12 -8.68
CA GLY A 94 -2.60 -0.20 -8.58
C GLY A 94 -2.27 -1.56 -9.18
N LEU A 95 -3.11 -2.59 -8.97
CA LEU A 95 -2.92 -3.92 -9.56
C LEU A 95 -3.03 -3.89 -11.09
N GLN A 96 -4.02 -3.17 -11.63
CA GLN A 96 -4.19 -3.01 -13.07
C GLN A 96 -2.96 -2.33 -13.69
N ALA A 97 -2.54 -1.17 -13.15
CA ALA A 97 -1.36 -0.45 -13.62
C ALA A 97 -0.08 -1.31 -13.53
N THR A 98 0.06 -2.08 -12.44
CA THR A 98 1.20 -3.00 -12.26
C THR A 98 1.21 -4.10 -13.32
N TYR A 99 0.06 -4.67 -13.65
CA TYR A 99 -0.02 -5.73 -14.66
C TYR A 99 0.22 -5.19 -16.07
N GLU A 100 -0.30 -4.01 -16.40
CA GLU A 100 0.00 -3.31 -17.66
C GLU A 100 1.50 -3.03 -17.81
N ASP A 101 2.17 -2.62 -16.72
CA ASP A 101 3.63 -2.43 -16.67
C ASP A 101 4.39 -3.74 -16.91
N PHE A 102 3.97 -4.82 -16.25
CA PHE A 102 4.52 -6.15 -16.45
C PHE A 102 4.41 -6.59 -17.92
N LEU A 103 3.24 -6.44 -18.54
CA LEU A 103 3.04 -6.77 -19.96
C LEU A 103 3.95 -5.95 -20.87
N ARG A 104 4.13 -4.65 -20.60
CA ARG A 104 5.02 -3.81 -21.41
C ARG A 104 6.48 -4.25 -21.36
N LEU A 105 6.95 -4.69 -20.19
CA LEU A 105 8.33 -5.13 -19.96
C LEU A 105 8.61 -6.55 -20.47
N HIS A 106 7.57 -7.37 -20.64
CA HIS A 106 7.71 -8.79 -20.98
C HIS A 106 6.94 -9.21 -22.23
N ALA A 107 6.32 -8.27 -22.95
CA ALA A 107 5.78 -8.52 -24.27
C ALA A 107 6.95 -8.79 -25.24
N ALA A 108 6.84 -9.90 -25.97
CA ALA A 108 7.76 -10.28 -27.03
C ALA A 108 7.64 -9.37 -28.26
#